data_AF-A0A0K1P6J7-F1
#
_entry.id   AF-A0A0K1P6J7-F1
#
_cell.length_a   1.000
_cell.length_b   1.000
_cell.length_c   1.000
_cell.angle_alpha   90.00
_cell.angle_beta   90.00
_cell.angle_gamma   90.00
#
_symmetry.space_group_name_H-M   'P 1'
#
loop_
_entity.id
_entity.type
_entity.pdbx_description
1 polymer ?
#
loop_
_entity_poly.entity_id
_entity_poly.type
_entity_poly.pdbx_seq_one_letter_code
_entity_poly.pdbx_strand_id
1 'polypeptide(L)'
;MKELIKKDSYSYLLNYINVRSDLETTYIQKYYSNKIENKLDYIYQLSSYRDMCIANIDNKINFLMELEKKYLEEAKYKFDNLEITETEYNKLASSIKSGNYKKQSKKILLLKNKKNKKLLKWEKLINKNKDKNKIKIKRINEKQDKVIIKLNYRVNKLLKILESNNKELIELDKKSLEKKIRMIKYSKCSKKIIKLENKLKNNKIGPLDYENKKNKFNEDKDIEIEKINMSNETLHVKKYIMKVNNNFILSFSNRKKILNKSINSISSVKLVFIIMFFAIIVGIIEPGFFSENNWKNILYLNADIGCMAIGVTVIILTGGIDLSIGSTLAFATALAAKLILSGANVWLSLLVVILFCGLSGFISGIFVSILKFPSFIITLILMMVWRGSAQYILENTSRSFDNISLTNLIQTKFLGLSIVVWIMFLLALVSFIILRCTVYGRHVYAVGGNYKSAQLSGIKAKTILTSVYVFGGLCVGIGSVIYAARIQTASPSAGNAWELDAIACVVLGGTLLTGGKGGVFLTILGWFTLSVLKNALNLIGLSSDVQNILKGLIIMVAVFSNTEYKITQKIKKWVSKTFNNIRTL
;
A
#
# COMPACT_ATOMS: atom_id res chain seq x y z
N MET A 1 15.95 -29.11 43.05
CA MET A 1 16.73 -27.95 43.55
C MET A 1 16.63 -26.78 42.55
N LYS A 2 15.41 -26.40 42.13
CA LYS A 2 15.14 -25.10 41.50
C LYS A 2 14.49 -24.25 42.59
N GLU A 3 15.24 -23.32 43.17
CA GLU A 3 14.67 -22.39 44.14
C GLU A 3 13.55 -21.59 43.47
N LEU A 4 12.42 -21.47 44.15
CA LEU A 4 11.40 -20.52 43.75
C LEU A 4 12.02 -19.12 43.78
N ILE A 5 12.11 -18.48 42.61
CA ILE A 5 12.77 -17.18 42.49
C ILE A 5 11.98 -16.16 43.31
N LYS A 6 12.64 -15.58 44.33
CA LYS A 6 12.13 -14.42 45.04
C LYS A 6 12.11 -13.25 44.05
N LYS A 7 10.91 -12.77 43.74
CA LYS A 7 10.75 -11.62 42.85
C LYS A 7 11.03 -10.35 43.65
N ASP A 8 11.86 -9.47 43.10
CA ASP A 8 12.03 -8.10 43.60
C ASP A 8 11.20 -7.17 42.72
N SER A 9 9.95 -6.94 43.12
CA SER A 9 9.04 -6.08 42.38
C SER A 9 9.48 -4.61 42.41
N TYR A 10 10.22 -4.18 43.45
CA TYR A 10 10.67 -2.79 43.57
C TYR A 10 11.72 -2.46 42.51
N SER A 11 12.80 -3.24 42.42
CA SER A 11 13.86 -2.99 41.42
C SER A 11 13.34 -3.13 39.99
N TYR A 12 12.43 -4.08 39.74
CA TYR A 12 11.78 -4.22 38.43
C TYR A 12 10.96 -2.98 38.05
N LEU A 13 10.13 -2.46 38.97
CA LEU A 13 9.32 -1.26 38.73
C LEU A 13 10.18 0.01 38.59
N LEU A 14 11.26 0.12 39.36
CA LEU A 14 12.23 1.21 39.25
C LEU A 14 12.88 1.24 37.86
N ASN A 15 13.39 0.09 37.42
CA ASN A 15 13.96 -0.05 36.09
C ASN A 15 12.92 0.25 34.99
N TYR A 16 11.69 -0.24 35.15
CA TYR A 16 10.60 0.03 34.22
C TYR A 16 10.30 1.54 34.09
N ILE A 17 10.25 2.29 35.20
CA ILE A 17 10.02 3.75 35.19
C ILE A 17 11.16 4.48 34.46
N ASN A 18 12.41 4.10 34.73
CA ASN A 18 13.59 4.74 34.11
C ASN A 18 13.63 4.50 32.60
N VAL A 19 13.54 3.23 32.16
CA VAL A 19 13.49 2.87 30.73
C VAL A 19 12.31 3.57 30.04
N ARG A 20 11.16 3.65 30.71
CA ARG A 20 9.97 4.32 30.17
C ARG A 20 10.19 5.82 29.98
N SER A 21 10.84 6.47 30.94
CA SER A 21 11.20 7.89 30.89
C SER A 21 12.13 8.21 29.72
N ASP A 22 13.16 7.40 29.53
CA ASP A 22 14.14 7.59 28.45
C ASP A 22 13.49 7.45 27.07
N LEU A 23 12.61 6.45 26.92
CA LEU A 23 11.84 6.24 25.69
C LEU A 23 10.91 7.43 25.39
N GLU A 24 10.24 8.00 26.40
CA GLU A 24 9.39 9.18 26.20
C GLU A 24 10.20 10.41 25.82
N THR A 25 11.33 10.64 26.48
CA THR A 25 12.24 11.74 26.20
C THR A 25 12.75 11.68 24.76
N THR A 26 13.23 10.50 24.34
CA THR A 26 13.68 10.24 22.97
C THR A 26 12.57 10.50 21.95
N TYR A 27 11.35 10.07 22.26
CA TYR A 27 10.19 10.27 21.37
C TYR A 27 9.80 11.75 21.25
N ILE A 28 9.81 12.51 22.36
CA ILE A 28 9.56 13.95 22.36
C ILE A 28 10.60 14.64 21.49
N GLN A 29 11.89 14.39 21.72
CA GLN A 29 12.98 14.97 20.91
C GLN A 29 12.78 14.69 19.41
N LYS A 30 12.49 13.44 19.03
CA LYS A 30 12.23 13.06 17.63
C LYS A 30 11.02 13.79 17.04
N TYR A 31 9.93 13.94 17.79
CA TYR A 31 8.73 14.64 17.31
C TYR A 31 8.99 16.12 17.00
N TYR A 32 9.75 16.80 17.86
CA TYR A 32 10.10 18.21 17.66
C TYR A 32 11.18 18.37 16.58
N SER A 33 12.18 17.47 16.50
CA SER A 33 13.16 17.42 15.39
C SER A 33 12.47 17.36 14.02
N ASN A 34 11.52 16.45 13.84
CA ASN A 34 10.77 16.34 12.58
C ASN A 34 10.03 17.65 12.22
N LYS A 35 9.52 18.40 13.21
CA LYS A 35 8.89 19.69 12.94
C LYS A 35 9.88 20.75 12.49
N ILE A 36 11.10 20.70 13.00
CA ILE A 36 12.20 21.60 12.62
C ILE A 36 12.67 21.26 11.20
N GLU A 37 12.93 19.98 10.91
CA GLU A 37 13.28 19.47 9.58
C GLU A 37 12.28 19.93 8.52
N ASN A 38 10.97 19.75 8.75
CA ASN A 38 9.93 20.22 7.83
C ASN A 38 10.00 21.74 7.52
N LYS A 39 10.53 22.56 8.43
CA LYS A 39 10.73 24.01 8.18
C LYS A 39 12.00 24.28 7.38
N LEU A 40 13.04 23.49 7.57
CA LEU A 40 14.27 23.55 6.79
C LEU A 40 14.05 23.03 5.37
N ASP A 41 13.34 21.91 5.22
CA ASP A 41 12.97 21.31 3.93
C ASP A 41 12.19 22.28 3.04
N TYR A 42 11.30 23.08 3.62
CA TYR A 42 10.57 24.10 2.86
C TYR A 42 11.52 25.15 2.25
N ILE A 43 12.58 25.55 2.96
CA ILE A 43 13.59 26.47 2.44
C ILE A 43 14.40 25.78 1.34
N TYR A 44 14.78 24.53 1.54
CA TYR A 44 15.49 23.73 0.54
C TYR A 44 14.67 23.58 -0.76
N GLN A 45 13.37 23.29 -0.65
CA GLN A 45 12.46 23.18 -1.79
C GLN A 45 12.35 24.51 -2.56
N LEU A 46 12.30 25.65 -1.87
CA LEU A 46 12.32 26.97 -2.51
C LEU A 46 13.62 27.23 -3.26
N SER A 47 14.77 26.88 -2.67
CA SER A 47 16.08 26.97 -3.32
C SER A 47 16.17 26.09 -4.56
N SER A 48 15.71 24.84 -4.48
CA SER A 48 15.67 23.91 -5.61
C SER A 48 14.77 24.44 -6.75
N TYR A 49 13.61 25.02 -6.42
CA TYR A 49 12.72 25.60 -7.43
C TYR A 49 13.30 26.86 -8.10
N ARG A 50 14.03 27.69 -7.33
CA ARG A 50 14.82 28.81 -7.88
C ARG A 50 15.83 28.27 -8.90
N ASP A 51 16.60 27.25 -8.56
CA ASP A 51 17.66 26.70 -9.40
C ASP A 51 17.07 26.11 -10.69
N MET A 52 15.95 25.40 -10.61
CA MET A 52 15.21 24.90 -11.77
C MET A 52 14.72 26.05 -12.69
N CYS A 53 14.20 27.13 -12.12
CA CYS A 53 13.77 28.30 -12.88
C CYS A 53 14.92 29.01 -13.61
N ILE A 54 16.11 29.02 -12.99
CA ILE A 54 17.33 29.61 -13.56
C ILE A 54 17.87 28.71 -14.66
N ALA A 55 17.96 27.40 -14.43
CA ALA A 55 18.41 26.42 -15.40
C ALA A 55 17.59 26.47 -16.71
N ASN A 56 16.27 26.66 -16.62
CA ASN A 56 15.42 26.84 -17.80
C ASN A 56 15.76 28.08 -18.63
N ILE A 57 16.28 29.15 -18.02
CA ILE A 57 16.74 30.33 -18.75
C ILE A 57 18.13 30.09 -19.32
N ASP A 58 19.02 29.46 -18.56
CA ASP A 58 20.36 29.09 -19.03
C ASP A 58 20.31 28.15 -20.23
N ASN A 59 19.43 27.14 -20.22
CA ASN A 59 19.22 26.26 -21.37
C ASN A 59 18.77 27.03 -22.62
N LYS A 60 17.94 28.07 -22.46
CA LYS A 60 17.55 28.93 -23.59
C LYS A 60 18.70 29.79 -24.10
N ILE A 61 19.57 30.26 -23.21
CA ILE A 61 20.77 31.01 -23.58
C ILE A 61 21.74 30.10 -24.33
N ASN A 62 22.01 28.91 -23.80
CA ASN A 62 22.91 27.92 -24.41
C ASN A 62 22.40 27.48 -25.79
N PHE A 63 21.09 27.21 -25.92
CA PHE A 63 20.48 26.89 -27.22
C PHE A 63 20.68 28.01 -28.26
N LEU A 64 20.55 29.27 -27.86
CA LEU A 64 20.80 30.40 -28.76
C LEU A 64 22.27 30.50 -29.16
N MET A 65 23.20 30.21 -28.25
CA MET A 65 24.64 30.17 -28.52
C MET A 65 25.03 28.99 -29.43
N GLU A 66 24.40 27.82 -29.27
CA GLU A 66 24.59 26.69 -30.17
C GLU A 66 24.05 26.97 -31.57
N LEU A 67 22.90 27.65 -31.68
CA LEU A 67 22.39 28.10 -32.98
C LEU A 67 23.34 29.06 -33.69
N GLU A 68 24.02 29.96 -32.97
CA GLU A 68 25.05 30.84 -33.56
C GLU A 68 26.18 30.02 -34.18
N LYS A 69 26.67 28.98 -33.49
CA LYS A 69 27.68 28.06 -34.04
C LYS A 69 27.18 27.33 -35.29
N LYS A 70 25.94 26.81 -35.23
CA LYS A 70 25.34 26.10 -36.36
C LYS A 70 25.18 26.98 -37.59
N TYR A 71 24.74 28.23 -37.43
CA TYR A 71 24.65 29.17 -38.56
C TYR A 71 26.03 29.47 -39.18
N LEU A 72 27.09 29.48 -38.37
CA LEU A 72 28.44 29.70 -38.84
C LEU A 72 28.97 28.48 -39.62
N GLU A 73 28.65 27.26 -39.17
CA GLU A 73 28.94 26.02 -39.89
C GLU A 73 28.15 25.91 -41.20
N GLU A 74 26.85 26.23 -41.20
CA GLU A 74 26.01 26.27 -42.41
C GLU A 74 26.56 27.28 -43.42
N ALA A 75 26.98 28.46 -42.96
CA ALA A 75 27.59 29.47 -43.83
C ALA A 75 28.91 28.98 -44.44
N LYS A 76 29.74 28.27 -43.66
CA LYS A 76 31.00 27.71 -44.13
C LYS A 76 30.76 26.60 -45.16
N TYR A 77 29.81 25.70 -44.91
CA TYR A 77 29.44 24.63 -45.84
C TYR A 77 28.99 25.17 -47.21
N LYS A 78 28.17 26.23 -47.21
CA LYS A 78 27.75 26.90 -48.45
C LYS A 78 28.91 27.52 -49.23
N PHE A 79 29.89 28.09 -48.51
CA PHE A 79 31.09 28.62 -49.12
C PHE A 79 31.97 27.52 -49.71
N ASP A 80 32.19 26.43 -48.96
CA ASP A 80 33.00 25.28 -49.39
C ASP A 80 32.40 24.60 -50.65
N ASN A 81 31.07 24.61 -50.80
CA ASN A 81 30.36 24.08 -51.97
C ASN A 81 30.18 25.09 -53.13
N LEU A 82 30.81 26.26 -53.06
CA LEU A 82 30.70 27.32 -54.07
C LEU A 82 29.28 27.87 -54.29
N GLU A 83 28.37 27.71 -53.31
CA GLU A 83 27.01 28.27 -53.37
C GLU A 83 26.97 29.78 -53.08
N ILE A 84 27.99 30.31 -52.38
CA ILE A 84 28.12 31.73 -52.02
C ILE A 84 29.56 32.22 -52.26
N THR A 85 29.72 33.50 -52.55
CA THR A 85 31.04 34.12 -52.78
C THR A 85 31.79 34.40 -51.48
N GLU A 86 33.12 34.57 -51.55
CA GLU A 86 33.96 34.90 -50.39
C GLU A 86 33.52 36.20 -49.69
N THR A 87 33.11 37.21 -50.47
CA THR A 87 32.61 38.48 -49.92
C THR A 87 31.29 38.31 -49.16
N GLU A 88 30.40 37.45 -49.65
CA GLU A 88 29.12 37.12 -49.00
C GLU A 88 29.34 36.31 -47.73
N TYR A 89 30.24 35.32 -47.76
CA TYR A 89 30.64 34.55 -46.59
C TYR A 89 31.22 35.46 -45.49
N ASN A 90 32.15 36.35 -45.83
CA ASN A 90 32.77 37.26 -44.87
C ASN A 90 31.76 38.24 -44.24
N LYS A 91 30.80 38.76 -45.02
CA LYS A 91 29.67 39.56 -44.49
C LYS A 91 28.77 38.76 -43.57
N LEU A 92 28.42 37.52 -43.93
CA LEU A 92 27.52 36.70 -43.12
C LEU A 92 28.22 36.27 -41.81
N ALA A 93 29.46 35.79 -41.90
CA ALA A 93 30.26 35.37 -40.76
C ALA A 93 30.53 36.52 -39.78
N SER A 94 30.81 37.73 -40.26
CA SER A 94 30.96 38.92 -39.40
C SER A 94 29.64 39.31 -38.73
N SER A 95 28.50 39.20 -39.42
CA SER A 95 27.17 39.46 -38.84
C SER A 95 26.76 38.43 -37.77
N ILE A 96 27.18 37.16 -37.94
CA ILE A 96 26.94 36.08 -36.97
C ILE A 96 27.86 36.24 -35.76
N LYS A 97 29.16 36.47 -35.96
CA LYS A 97 30.14 36.67 -34.88
C LYS A 97 29.83 37.92 -34.05
N SER A 98 29.29 38.98 -34.66
CA SER A 98 28.81 40.17 -33.94
C SER A 98 27.45 39.97 -33.26
N GLY A 99 26.79 38.82 -33.46
CA GLY A 99 25.48 38.48 -32.90
C GLY A 99 24.31 39.32 -33.44
N ASN A 100 24.56 40.09 -34.51
CA ASN A 100 23.56 40.92 -35.19
C ASN A 100 22.67 40.09 -36.12
N TYR A 101 23.16 38.96 -36.61
CA TYR A 101 22.37 38.00 -37.37
C TYR A 101 21.14 37.53 -36.57
N LYS A 102 19.94 37.71 -37.15
CA LYS A 102 18.64 37.39 -36.51
C LYS A 102 18.44 37.97 -35.09
N LYS A 103 19.18 39.03 -34.73
CA LYS A 103 19.13 39.73 -33.42
C LYS A 103 19.40 38.78 -32.22
N GLN A 104 20.30 37.80 -32.35
CA GLN A 104 20.59 36.82 -31.30
C GLN A 104 21.23 37.46 -30.05
N SER A 105 22.19 38.38 -30.21
CA SER A 105 22.83 39.09 -29.10
C SER A 105 21.83 39.82 -28.19
N LYS A 106 20.85 40.52 -28.80
CA LYS A 106 19.78 41.23 -28.10
C LYS A 106 18.86 40.27 -27.32
N LYS A 107 18.55 39.09 -27.89
CA LYS A 107 17.75 38.04 -27.22
C LYS A 107 18.50 37.45 -26.02
N ILE A 108 19.79 37.15 -26.17
CA ILE A 108 20.65 36.65 -25.09
C ILE A 108 20.74 37.67 -23.97
N LEU A 109 20.95 38.95 -24.28
CA LEU A 109 20.99 40.04 -23.30
C LEU A 109 19.68 40.17 -22.52
N LEU A 110 18.53 40.12 -23.21
CA LEU A 110 17.21 40.13 -22.58
C LEU A 110 17.01 38.95 -21.63
N LEU A 111 17.46 37.75 -22.01
CA LEU A 111 17.38 36.55 -21.16
C LEU A 111 18.30 36.65 -19.94
N LYS A 112 19.54 37.15 -20.09
CA LYS A 112 20.46 37.41 -18.97
C LYS A 112 19.87 38.42 -17.98
N ASN A 113 19.30 39.52 -18.46
CA ASN A 113 18.62 40.50 -17.61
C ASN A 113 17.41 39.90 -16.88
N LYS A 114 16.64 39.05 -17.58
CA LYS A 114 15.50 38.32 -16.99
C LYS A 114 15.95 37.31 -15.93
N LYS A 115 17.09 36.63 -16.13
CA LYS A 115 17.71 35.73 -15.14
C LYS A 115 18.07 36.50 -13.88
N ASN A 116 18.81 37.61 -13.99
CA ASN A 116 19.24 38.41 -12.84
C ASN A 116 18.06 38.95 -12.03
N LYS A 117 17.02 39.49 -12.70
CA LYS A 117 15.79 39.95 -12.02
C LYS A 117 15.08 38.82 -11.26
N LYS A 118 15.01 37.62 -11.85
CA LYS A 118 14.39 36.45 -11.19
C LYS A 118 15.22 35.96 -10.01
N LEU A 119 16.55 35.87 -10.15
CA LEU A 119 17.46 35.45 -9.09
C LEU A 119 17.26 36.34 -7.84
N LEU A 120 17.31 37.66 -8.03
CA LEU A 120 17.17 38.63 -6.96
C LEU A 120 15.79 38.56 -6.27
N LYS A 121 14.73 38.29 -7.04
CA LYS A 121 13.37 38.06 -6.48
C LYS A 121 13.31 36.80 -5.62
N TRP A 122 13.94 35.71 -6.06
CA TRP A 122 13.97 34.44 -5.32
C TRP A 122 14.81 34.54 -4.05
N GLU A 123 15.98 35.18 -4.12
CA GLU A 123 16.85 35.39 -2.95
C GLU A 123 16.14 36.18 -1.85
N LYS A 124 15.46 37.28 -2.22
CA LYS A 124 14.62 38.04 -1.27
C LYS A 124 13.56 37.18 -0.60
N LEU A 125 12.89 36.31 -1.36
CA LEU A 125 11.84 35.43 -0.86
C LEU A 125 12.40 34.33 0.07
N ILE A 126 13.54 33.74 -0.29
CA ILE A 126 14.21 32.70 0.49
C ILE A 126 14.69 33.28 1.81
N ASN A 127 15.39 34.42 1.80
CA ASN A 127 15.89 35.08 3.01
C ASN A 127 14.75 35.45 3.98
N LYS A 128 13.68 36.06 3.46
CA LYS A 128 12.48 36.39 4.27
C LYS A 128 11.87 35.15 4.94
N ASN A 129 11.82 34.01 4.25
CA ASN A 129 11.28 32.78 4.82
C ASN A 129 12.27 32.11 5.79
N LYS A 130 13.58 32.22 5.55
CA LYS A 130 14.63 31.73 6.45
C LYS A 130 14.53 32.41 7.81
N ASP A 131 14.42 33.74 7.84
CA ASP A 131 14.27 34.51 9.08
C ASP A 131 12.97 34.16 9.83
N LYS A 132 11.86 34.09 9.09
CA LYS A 132 10.56 33.70 9.65
C LYS A 132 10.59 32.29 10.24
N ASN A 133 11.30 31.35 9.60
CA ASN A 133 11.43 29.99 10.09
C ASN A 133 12.40 29.89 11.27
N LYS A 134 13.47 30.71 11.32
CA LYS A 134 14.39 30.79 12.47
C LYS A 134 13.63 31.13 13.77
N ILE A 135 12.74 32.12 13.73
CA ILE A 135 11.88 32.49 14.87
C ILE A 135 10.95 31.33 15.27
N LYS A 136 10.35 30.65 14.29
CA LYS A 136 9.46 29.51 14.56
C LYS A 136 10.21 28.33 15.17
N ILE A 137 11.42 28.03 14.70
CA ILE A 137 12.28 26.97 15.22
C ILE A 137 12.62 27.26 16.69
N LYS A 138 12.99 28.51 17.01
CA LYS A 138 13.22 28.93 18.41
C LYS A 138 12.00 28.62 19.30
N ARG A 139 10.79 29.00 18.87
CA ARG A 139 9.54 28.69 19.59
C ARG A 139 9.23 27.19 19.69
N ILE A 140 9.70 26.38 18.75
CA ILE A 140 9.53 24.92 18.77
C ILE A 140 10.45 24.30 19.81
N ASN A 141 11.70 24.75 19.88
CA ASN A 141 12.67 24.33 20.90
C ASN A 141 12.19 24.70 22.31
N GLU A 142 11.76 25.95 22.53
CA GLU A 142 11.20 26.38 23.82
C GLU A 142 9.99 25.52 24.26
N LYS A 143 9.18 25.04 23.31
CA LYS A 143 8.06 24.14 23.58
C LYS A 143 8.50 22.71 23.86
N GLN A 144 9.59 22.25 23.27
CA GLN A 144 10.18 20.95 23.55
C GLN A 144 10.69 20.92 24.99
N ASP A 145 11.44 21.94 25.39
CA ASP A 145 12.03 22.04 26.74
C ASP A 145 10.95 22.06 27.82
N LYS A 146 9.89 22.86 27.63
CA LYS A 146 8.73 22.88 28.56
C LYS A 146 8.06 21.51 28.71
N VAL A 147 8.00 20.71 27.65
CA VAL A 147 7.40 19.37 27.70
C VAL A 147 8.32 18.38 28.42
N ILE A 148 9.63 18.46 28.19
CA ILE A 148 10.63 17.62 28.88
C ILE A 148 10.63 17.93 30.38
N ILE A 149 10.61 19.20 30.78
CA ILE A 149 10.52 19.61 32.19
C ILE A 149 9.28 19.02 32.87
N LYS A 150 8.12 19.07 32.20
CA LYS A 150 6.87 18.50 32.71
C LYS A 150 6.92 16.96 32.83
N LEU A 151 7.63 16.29 31.92
CA LEU A 151 7.86 14.84 32.01
C LEU A 151 8.72 14.50 33.23
N ASN A 152 9.87 15.15 33.39
CA ASN A 152 10.78 14.93 34.51
C ASN A 152 10.08 15.13 35.87
N TYR A 153 9.24 16.17 35.98
CA TYR A 153 8.42 16.37 37.19
C TYR A 153 7.51 15.18 37.51
N ARG A 154 6.86 14.58 36.50
CA ARG A 154 5.98 13.41 36.68
C ARG A 154 6.75 12.15 37.03
N VAL A 155 7.91 11.94 36.41
CA VAL A 155 8.81 10.82 36.70
C VAL A 155 9.26 10.88 38.15
N ASN A 156 9.73 12.05 38.61
CA ASN A 156 10.13 12.25 40.01
C ASN A 156 8.98 12.00 40.98
N LYS A 157 7.75 12.40 40.63
CA LYS A 157 6.57 12.11 41.45
C LYS A 157 6.29 10.60 41.54
N LEU A 158 6.47 9.85 40.45
CA LEU A 158 6.29 8.40 40.43
C LEU A 158 7.36 7.67 41.25
N LEU A 159 8.62 8.10 41.14
CA LEU A 159 9.73 7.54 41.91
C LEU A 159 9.48 7.69 43.42
N LYS A 160 9.03 8.87 43.87
CA LYS A 160 8.64 9.09 45.28
C LYS A 160 7.51 8.18 45.76
N ILE A 161 6.51 7.91 44.91
CA ILE A 161 5.40 6.99 45.26
C ILE A 161 5.89 5.52 45.29
N LEU A 162 6.87 5.17 44.46
CA LEU A 162 7.48 3.83 44.48
C LEU A 162 8.29 3.63 45.76
N GLU A 163 9.08 4.62 46.14
CA GLU A 163 9.85 4.65 47.39
C GLU A 163 8.93 4.52 48.62
N SER A 164 7.82 5.26 48.66
CA SER A 164 6.87 5.17 49.78
C SER A 164 6.22 3.79 49.92
N ASN A 165 6.05 3.06 48.81
CA ASN A 165 5.38 1.77 48.78
C ASN A 165 6.35 0.58 48.87
N ASN A 166 7.66 0.81 49.05
CA ASN A 166 8.67 -0.25 49.03
C ASN A 166 8.39 -1.35 50.07
N LYS A 167 8.07 -0.96 51.32
CA LYS A 167 7.75 -1.91 52.40
C LYS A 167 6.54 -2.80 52.06
N GLU A 168 5.48 -2.21 51.49
CA GLU A 168 4.26 -2.93 51.08
C GLU A 168 4.55 -3.91 49.93
N LEU A 169 5.36 -3.50 48.95
CA LEU A 169 5.76 -4.36 47.82
C LEU A 169 6.57 -5.57 48.29
N ILE A 170 7.49 -5.39 49.23
CA ILE A 170 8.26 -6.48 49.84
C ILE A 170 7.33 -7.48 50.53
N GLU A 171 6.30 -7.02 51.24
CA GLU A 171 5.34 -7.89 51.91
C GLU A 171 4.46 -8.67 50.90
N LEU A 172 4.02 -8.02 49.83
CA LEU A 172 3.25 -8.67 48.76
C LEU A 172 4.07 -9.72 48.01
N ASP A 173 5.36 -9.46 47.80
CA ASP A 173 6.27 -10.43 47.18
C ASP A 173 6.48 -11.66 48.08
N LYS A 174 6.58 -11.46 49.41
CA LYS A 174 6.59 -12.57 50.38
C LYS A 174 5.30 -13.40 50.33
N LYS A 175 4.12 -12.76 50.40
CA LYS A 175 2.82 -13.44 50.30
C LYS A 175 2.67 -14.21 48.99
N SER A 176 3.15 -13.65 47.88
CA SER A 176 3.15 -14.32 46.59
C SER A 176 4.05 -15.56 46.57
N LEU A 177 5.24 -15.47 47.18
CA LEU A 177 6.16 -16.61 47.30
C LEU A 177 5.54 -17.74 48.13
N GLU A 178 4.92 -17.41 49.27
CA GLU A 178 4.19 -18.39 50.09
C GLU A 178 3.06 -19.08 49.32
N LYS A 179 2.32 -18.35 48.48
CA LYS A 179 1.27 -18.92 47.64
C LYS A 179 1.84 -19.91 46.63
N LYS A 180 2.97 -19.58 45.98
CA LYS A 180 3.66 -20.49 45.05
C LYS A 180 4.14 -21.76 45.76
N ILE A 181 4.71 -21.62 46.96
CA ILE A 181 5.11 -22.76 47.81
C ILE A 181 3.92 -23.67 48.10
N ARG A 182 2.76 -23.10 48.49
CA ARG A 182 1.54 -23.86 48.74
C ARG A 182 1.06 -24.61 47.49
N MET A 183 1.04 -23.96 46.32
CA MET A 183 0.62 -24.59 45.07
C MET A 183 1.47 -25.82 44.72
N ILE A 184 2.80 -25.72 44.89
CA ILE A 184 3.71 -26.85 44.64
C ILE A 184 3.51 -27.96 45.67
N LYS A 185 3.34 -27.61 46.95
CA LYS A 185 3.12 -28.58 48.04
C LYS A 185 1.87 -29.45 47.78
N TYR A 186 0.80 -28.86 47.26
CA TYR A 186 -0.46 -29.57 47.00
C TYR A 186 -0.66 -30.02 45.54
N SER A 187 0.36 -29.88 44.68
CA SER A 187 0.31 -30.28 43.27
C SER A 187 0.04 -31.78 43.09
N LYS A 188 -0.47 -32.14 41.90
CA LYS A 188 -0.72 -33.54 41.54
C LYS A 188 0.59 -34.34 41.56
N CYS A 189 1.70 -33.76 41.12
CA CYS A 189 3.02 -34.38 41.11
C CYS A 189 3.52 -34.65 42.54
N SER A 190 3.44 -33.67 43.45
CA SER A 190 3.78 -33.86 44.87
C SER A 190 2.94 -34.96 45.53
N LYS A 191 1.63 -35.02 45.24
CA LYS A 191 0.75 -36.09 45.75
C LYS A 191 1.08 -37.47 45.18
N LYS A 192 1.49 -37.55 43.91
CA LYS A 192 1.92 -38.81 43.27
C LYS A 192 3.22 -39.34 43.89
N ILE A 193 4.17 -38.46 44.20
CA ILE A 193 5.42 -38.83 44.89
C ILE A 193 5.12 -39.40 46.28
N ILE A 194 4.27 -38.73 47.08
CA ILE A 194 3.85 -39.22 48.40
C ILE A 194 3.14 -40.59 48.31
N LYS A 195 2.28 -40.78 47.30
CA LYS A 195 1.62 -42.09 47.07
C LYS A 195 2.60 -43.18 46.67
N LEU A 196 3.64 -42.86 45.90
CA LEU A 196 4.72 -43.80 45.54
C LEU A 196 5.54 -44.20 46.76
N GLU A 197 5.90 -43.24 47.61
CA GLU A 197 6.61 -43.49 48.88
C GLU A 197 5.81 -44.42 49.80
N ASN A 198 4.49 -44.23 49.90
CA ASN A 198 3.62 -45.13 50.67
C ASN A 198 3.51 -46.54 50.05
N LYS A 199 3.56 -46.66 48.72
CA LYS A 199 3.57 -47.98 48.05
C LYS A 199 4.87 -48.73 48.28
N LEU A 200 6.01 -48.03 48.33
CA LEU A 200 7.30 -48.61 48.69
C LEU A 200 7.29 -49.09 50.15
N LYS A 201 6.82 -48.25 51.09
CA LYS A 201 6.71 -48.61 52.52
C LYS A 201 5.84 -49.85 52.78
N ASN A 202 4.81 -50.05 51.98
CA ASN A 202 3.90 -51.20 52.09
C ASN A 202 4.35 -52.40 51.23
N ASN A 203 5.60 -52.42 50.74
CA ASN A 203 6.19 -53.46 49.89
C ASN A 203 5.38 -53.79 48.61
N LYS A 204 4.57 -52.84 48.10
CA LYS A 204 3.75 -53.03 46.89
C LYS A 204 4.48 -52.67 45.59
N ILE A 205 5.74 -52.24 45.67
CA ILE A 205 6.58 -51.90 44.51
C ILE A 205 8.06 -52.14 44.86
N GLY A 206 8.86 -52.64 43.92
CA GLY A 206 10.29 -52.88 44.12
C GLY A 206 11.15 -51.60 44.13
N PRO A 207 12.36 -51.62 44.72
CA PRO A 207 13.20 -50.43 44.89
C PRO A 207 13.69 -49.81 43.56
N LEU A 208 14.12 -50.63 42.60
CA LEU A 208 14.51 -50.18 41.25
C LEU A 208 13.35 -49.48 40.52
N ASP A 209 12.17 -50.08 40.61
CA ASP A 209 10.97 -49.63 39.93
C ASP A 209 10.40 -48.35 40.57
N TYR A 210 10.64 -48.17 41.88
CA TYR A 210 10.40 -46.94 42.62
C TYR A 210 11.34 -45.80 42.20
N GLU A 211 12.65 -46.04 42.10
CA GLU A 211 13.61 -45.01 41.71
C GLU A 211 13.33 -44.46 40.31
N ASN A 212 13.06 -45.34 39.33
CA ASN A 212 12.71 -44.92 37.98
C ASN A 212 11.44 -44.05 37.93
N LYS A 213 10.39 -44.44 38.65
CA LYS A 213 9.14 -43.68 38.72
C LYS A 213 9.28 -42.37 39.51
N LYS A 214 10.11 -42.36 40.56
CA LYS A 214 10.42 -41.17 41.37
C LYS A 214 11.19 -40.13 40.56
N ASN A 215 12.19 -40.55 39.79
CA ASN A 215 12.97 -39.67 38.93
C ASN A 215 12.07 -39.00 37.89
N LYS A 216 11.22 -39.78 37.20
CA LYS A 216 10.24 -39.24 36.24
C LYS A 216 9.28 -38.23 36.86
N PHE A 217 8.77 -38.50 38.07
CA PHE A 217 7.86 -37.56 38.74
C PHE A 217 8.56 -36.33 39.30
N ASN A 218 9.85 -36.43 39.63
CA ASN A 218 10.66 -35.26 39.99
C ASN A 218 10.91 -34.36 38.77
N GLU A 219 11.17 -34.93 37.60
CA GLU A 219 11.26 -34.17 36.33
C GLU A 219 9.93 -33.45 36.02
N ASP A 220 8.80 -34.16 36.10
CA ASP A 220 7.47 -33.56 35.92
C ASP A 220 7.21 -32.41 36.91
N LYS A 221 7.66 -32.56 38.16
CA LYS A 221 7.55 -31.54 39.20
C LYS A 221 8.45 -30.34 38.90
N ASP A 222 9.65 -30.54 38.38
CA ASP A 222 10.55 -29.45 37.97
C ASP A 222 9.98 -28.67 36.79
N ILE A 223 9.33 -29.33 35.83
CA ILE A 223 8.57 -28.69 34.73
C ILE A 223 7.40 -27.86 35.29
N GLU A 224 6.69 -28.37 36.31
CA GLU A 224 5.59 -27.66 36.95
C GLU A 224 6.09 -26.42 37.72
N ILE A 225 7.23 -26.53 38.42
CA ILE A 225 7.90 -25.39 39.08
C ILE A 225 8.29 -24.32 38.06
N GLU A 226 8.84 -24.72 36.90
CA GLU A 226 9.14 -23.78 35.82
C GLU A 226 7.90 -23.08 35.29
N LYS A 227 6.80 -23.80 35.06
CA LYS A 227 5.51 -23.20 34.64
C LYS A 227 4.99 -22.19 35.67
N ILE A 228 5.09 -22.51 36.96
CA ILE A 228 4.67 -21.62 38.05
C ILE A 228 5.58 -20.39 38.13
N ASN A 229 6.88 -20.55 37.88
CA ASN A 229 7.83 -19.43 37.81
C ASN A 229 7.59 -18.56 36.56
N MET A 230 7.26 -19.15 35.42
CA MET A 230 6.97 -18.49 34.14
C MET A 230 5.60 -17.79 34.10
N SER A 231 4.72 -18.01 35.08
CA SER A 231 3.46 -17.26 35.22
C SER A 231 3.77 -15.79 35.56
N ASN A 232 4.05 -15.04 34.51
CA ASN A 232 4.65 -13.72 34.57
C ASN A 232 3.65 -12.68 35.10
N GLU A 233 4.12 -11.99 36.14
CA GLU A 233 3.54 -10.82 36.82
C GLU A 233 2.41 -11.08 37.82
N THR A 234 2.75 -10.88 39.09
CA THR A 234 1.78 -10.76 40.18
C THR A 234 0.81 -9.61 39.90
N LEU A 235 -0.44 -9.78 40.32
CA LEU A 235 -1.52 -8.82 40.07
C LEU A 235 -1.17 -7.40 40.55
N HIS A 236 -0.38 -7.26 41.62
CA HIS A 236 0.06 -5.97 42.15
C HIS A 236 1.07 -5.27 41.24
N VAL A 237 2.04 -5.99 40.66
CA VAL A 237 2.99 -5.42 39.68
C VAL A 237 2.23 -4.92 38.46
N LYS A 238 1.23 -5.67 37.96
CA LYS A 238 0.38 -5.23 36.85
C LYS A 238 -0.39 -3.95 37.19
N LYS A 239 -1.00 -3.87 38.37
CA LYS A 239 -1.69 -2.65 38.84
C LYS A 239 -0.73 -1.46 38.93
N TYR A 240 0.49 -1.67 39.41
CA TYR A 240 1.49 -0.62 39.53
C TYR A 240 1.97 -0.14 38.15
N ILE A 241 2.24 -1.07 37.22
CA ILE A 241 2.55 -0.76 35.81
C ILE A 241 1.40 0.04 35.17
N MET A 242 0.14 -0.30 35.43
CA MET A 242 -1.01 0.47 34.94
C MET A 242 -1.03 1.90 35.51
N LYS A 243 -0.75 2.08 36.81
CA LYS A 243 -0.67 3.39 37.47
C LYS A 243 0.50 4.23 36.93
N VAL A 244 1.64 3.61 36.67
CA VAL A 244 2.81 4.22 36.01
C VAL A 244 2.44 4.66 34.60
N ASN A 245 1.86 3.76 33.79
CA ASN A 245 1.44 4.03 32.42
C ASN A 245 0.41 5.17 32.29
N ASN A 246 -0.44 5.36 33.31
CA ASN A 246 -1.39 6.48 33.33
C ASN A 246 -0.73 7.86 33.54
N ASN A 247 0.42 7.91 34.22
CA ASN A 247 1.15 9.14 34.49
C ASN A 247 2.11 9.55 33.36
N PHE A 248 2.58 8.57 32.58
CA PHE A 248 3.40 8.76 31.38
C PHE A 248 2.57 9.24 30.17
N ILE A 249 3.13 10.18 29.39
CA ILE A 249 2.42 10.99 28.38
C ILE A 249 2.10 10.20 27.11
N LEU A 250 2.67 9.02 26.91
CA LEU A 250 2.36 8.17 25.75
C LEU A 250 0.89 7.70 25.70
N SER A 251 0.07 7.98 26.73
CA SER A 251 -1.39 7.93 26.61
C SER A 251 -2.00 9.07 25.73
N PHE A 252 -1.38 10.24 25.66
CA PHE A 252 -1.86 11.40 24.89
C PHE A 252 -1.28 11.50 23.49
N SER A 253 -0.05 11.04 23.27
CA SER A 253 0.53 11.00 21.92
C SER A 253 0.21 9.69 21.21
N ASN A 254 0.27 8.53 21.87
CA ASN A 254 0.17 7.25 21.17
C ASN A 254 -1.22 6.62 21.16
N ARG A 255 -2.19 6.98 22.01
CA ARG A 255 -3.57 6.64 21.64
C ARG A 255 -4.00 7.43 20.42
N LYS A 256 -3.78 8.74 20.36
CA LYS A 256 -4.11 9.51 19.14
C LYS A 256 -3.16 9.32 17.96
N LYS A 257 -1.89 8.89 18.09
CA LYS A 257 -1.01 8.53 16.93
C LYS A 257 -0.94 7.05 16.61
N ILE A 258 -1.18 6.11 17.51
CA ILE A 258 -1.38 4.70 17.15
C ILE A 258 -2.83 4.52 16.70
N LEU A 259 -3.82 5.21 17.31
CA LEU A 259 -5.07 5.45 16.61
C LEU A 259 -4.78 6.22 15.33
N ASN A 260 -4.13 7.38 15.24
CA ASN A 260 -4.01 8.04 13.92
C ASN A 260 -3.10 7.32 12.89
N LYS A 261 -2.16 6.46 13.28
CA LYS A 261 -1.32 5.67 12.35
C LYS A 261 -2.01 4.35 11.98
N SER A 262 -2.81 3.79 12.89
CA SER A 262 -3.75 2.71 12.57
C SER A 262 -4.93 3.26 11.77
N ILE A 263 -5.63 4.32 12.23
CA ILE A 263 -6.69 5.15 11.59
C ILE A 263 -6.28 5.68 10.20
N ASN A 264 -5.03 6.11 10.00
CA ASN A 264 -4.55 6.50 8.66
C ASN A 264 -4.26 5.27 7.78
N SER A 265 -3.98 4.10 8.36
CA SER A 265 -3.96 2.81 7.66
C SER A 265 -5.36 2.16 7.58
N ILE A 266 -6.39 2.82 8.16
CA ILE A 266 -7.77 2.34 8.36
C ILE A 266 -8.76 3.11 7.49
N SER A 267 -8.35 4.08 6.66
CA SER A 267 -9.31 4.76 5.77
C SER A 267 -9.98 3.78 4.79
N SER A 268 -9.24 2.79 4.28
CA SER A 268 -9.76 1.73 3.41
C SER A 268 -10.48 0.63 4.21
N VAL A 269 -9.94 0.27 5.39
CA VAL A 269 -10.55 -0.71 6.30
C VAL A 269 -11.91 -0.22 6.85
N LYS A 270 -12.09 1.09 7.06
CA LYS A 270 -13.39 1.69 7.44
C LYS A 270 -14.47 1.41 6.41
N LEU A 271 -14.15 1.52 5.13
CA LEU A 271 -15.12 1.29 4.08
C LEU A 271 -15.46 -0.19 3.94
N VAL A 272 -14.46 -1.07 4.10
CA VAL A 272 -14.66 -2.52 4.23
C VAL A 272 -15.61 -2.84 5.39
N PHE A 273 -15.41 -2.21 6.56
CA PHE A 273 -16.31 -2.37 7.71
C PHE A 273 -17.71 -1.82 7.46
N ILE A 274 -17.87 -0.69 6.76
CA ILE A 274 -19.18 -0.15 6.38
C ILE A 274 -19.91 -1.10 5.43
N ILE A 275 -19.20 -1.65 4.45
CA ILE A 275 -19.77 -2.61 3.50
C ILE A 275 -20.12 -3.93 4.19
N MET A 276 -19.28 -4.40 5.13
CA MET A 276 -19.61 -5.57 5.97
C MET A 276 -20.78 -5.31 6.91
N PHE A 277 -20.90 -4.10 7.46
CA PHE A 277 -22.06 -3.71 8.26
C PHE A 277 -23.34 -3.70 7.41
N PHE A 278 -23.28 -3.17 6.19
CA PHE A 278 -24.38 -3.24 5.23
C PHE A 278 -24.72 -4.70 4.87
N ALA A 279 -23.73 -5.55 4.63
CA ALA A 279 -23.93 -6.97 4.38
C ALA A 279 -24.61 -7.69 5.56
N ILE A 280 -24.34 -7.28 6.80
CA ILE A 280 -25.04 -7.79 7.99
C ILE A 280 -26.51 -7.37 7.99
N ILE A 281 -26.81 -6.10 7.69
CA ILE A 281 -28.19 -5.62 7.56
C ILE A 281 -28.93 -6.43 6.47
N VAL A 282 -28.31 -6.59 5.31
CA VAL A 282 -28.92 -7.35 4.21
C VAL A 282 -29.11 -8.81 4.60
N GLY A 283 -28.17 -9.43 5.30
CA GLY A 283 -28.36 -10.81 5.75
C GLY A 283 -29.37 -10.99 6.89
N ILE A 284 -29.79 -9.91 7.55
CA ILE A 284 -30.96 -9.93 8.44
C ILE A 284 -32.25 -9.84 7.61
N ILE A 285 -32.27 -9.04 6.54
CA ILE A 285 -33.43 -8.87 5.64
C ILE A 285 -33.64 -10.13 4.79
N GLU A 286 -32.55 -10.72 4.30
CA GLU A 286 -32.51 -11.87 3.41
C GLU A 286 -31.85 -13.06 4.13
N PRO A 287 -32.63 -13.96 4.77
CA PRO A 287 -32.09 -15.09 5.54
C PRO A 287 -31.17 -16.00 4.73
N GLY A 288 -31.41 -16.12 3.42
CA GLY A 288 -30.58 -16.90 2.49
C GLY A 288 -29.19 -16.31 2.23
N PHE A 289 -28.95 -15.04 2.58
CA PHE A 289 -27.69 -14.35 2.34
C PHE A 289 -26.51 -15.03 3.03
N PHE A 290 -26.70 -15.49 4.27
CA PHE A 290 -25.63 -16.15 5.04
C PHE A 290 -25.51 -17.64 4.76
N SER A 291 -26.30 -18.19 3.83
CA SER A 291 -26.21 -19.61 3.46
C SER A 291 -24.85 -19.95 2.85
N GLU A 292 -24.35 -21.16 3.15
CA GLU A 292 -23.07 -21.65 2.62
C GLU A 292 -23.04 -21.62 1.09
N ASN A 293 -24.16 -21.98 0.45
CA ASN A 293 -24.30 -21.95 -1.01
C ASN A 293 -24.19 -20.53 -1.57
N ASN A 294 -24.79 -19.53 -0.91
CA ASN A 294 -24.66 -18.14 -1.36
C ASN A 294 -23.20 -17.66 -1.26
N TRP A 295 -22.49 -17.97 -0.19
CA TRP A 295 -21.07 -17.60 -0.06
C TRP A 295 -20.18 -18.29 -1.09
N LYS A 296 -20.40 -19.57 -1.36
CA LYS A 296 -19.72 -20.30 -2.44
C LYS A 296 -20.01 -19.66 -3.81
N ASN A 297 -21.25 -19.26 -4.06
CA ASN A 297 -21.66 -18.57 -5.28
C ASN A 297 -21.03 -17.18 -5.40
N ILE A 298 -20.93 -16.41 -4.32
CA ILE A 298 -20.25 -15.10 -4.35
C ILE A 298 -18.81 -15.25 -4.82
N LEU A 299 -18.07 -16.20 -4.27
CA LEU A 299 -16.66 -16.43 -4.65
C LEU A 299 -16.56 -16.93 -6.10
N TYR A 300 -17.41 -17.87 -6.49
CA TYR A 300 -17.44 -18.45 -7.83
C TYR A 300 -17.79 -17.42 -8.91
N LEU A 301 -18.85 -16.63 -8.71
CA LEU A 301 -19.39 -15.70 -9.70
C LEU A 301 -18.51 -14.47 -9.94
N ASN A 302 -17.55 -14.21 -9.04
CA ASN A 302 -16.67 -13.05 -9.11
C ASN A 302 -15.17 -13.43 -9.24
N ALA A 303 -14.84 -14.71 -9.45
CA ALA A 303 -13.45 -15.15 -9.58
C ALA A 303 -12.71 -14.54 -10.80
N ASP A 304 -13.44 -14.30 -11.88
CA ASP A 304 -12.98 -13.62 -13.11
C ASP A 304 -12.54 -12.18 -12.85
N ILE A 305 -13.40 -11.37 -12.24
CA ILE A 305 -13.08 -9.98 -11.88
C ILE A 305 -11.99 -9.93 -10.80
N GLY A 306 -11.92 -10.94 -9.92
CA GLY A 306 -10.83 -11.10 -8.95
C GLY A 306 -9.46 -11.26 -9.63
N CYS A 307 -9.37 -12.09 -10.67
CA CYS A 307 -8.15 -12.23 -11.47
C CYS A 307 -7.75 -10.91 -12.13
N MET A 308 -8.70 -10.22 -12.77
CA MET A 308 -8.45 -8.92 -13.39
C MET A 308 -7.98 -7.88 -12.37
N ALA A 309 -8.62 -7.81 -11.19
CA ALA A 309 -8.26 -6.89 -10.12
C ALA A 309 -6.82 -7.10 -9.64
N ILE A 310 -6.34 -8.35 -9.53
CA ILE A 310 -4.95 -8.66 -9.18
C ILE A 310 -3.98 -8.07 -10.22
N GLY A 311 -4.28 -8.22 -11.52
CA GLY A 311 -3.48 -7.63 -12.60
C GLY A 311 -3.45 -6.11 -12.52
N VAL A 312 -4.62 -5.49 -12.36
CA VAL A 312 -4.78 -4.04 -12.21
C VAL A 312 -4.03 -3.51 -10.98
N THR A 313 -3.96 -4.27 -9.87
CA THR A 313 -3.17 -3.88 -8.69
C THR A 313 -1.73 -3.59 -9.06
N VAL A 314 -1.09 -4.47 -9.83
CA VAL A 314 0.32 -4.31 -10.17
C VAL A 314 0.52 -3.09 -11.08
N ILE A 315 -0.38 -2.87 -12.04
CA ILE A 315 -0.38 -1.69 -12.92
C ILE A 315 -0.49 -0.41 -12.09
N ILE A 316 -1.49 -0.34 -11.21
CA ILE A 316 -1.72 0.83 -10.35
C ILE A 316 -0.56 1.06 -9.39
N LEU A 317 0.10 0.00 -8.90
CA LEU A 317 1.27 0.15 -8.04
C LEU A 317 2.42 0.91 -8.71
N THR A 318 2.52 0.89 -10.04
CA THR A 318 3.51 1.69 -10.79
C THR A 318 3.03 3.10 -11.14
N GLY A 319 1.81 3.48 -10.74
CA GLY A 319 1.15 4.73 -11.14
C GLY A 319 0.50 4.66 -12.52
N GLY A 320 0.36 3.46 -13.09
CA GLY A 320 -0.35 3.20 -14.34
C GLY A 320 -1.86 3.07 -14.15
N ILE A 321 -2.61 3.15 -15.24
CA ILE A 321 -4.06 2.91 -15.30
C ILE A 321 -4.31 2.13 -16.59
N ASP A 322 -5.08 1.05 -16.50
CA ASP A 322 -5.48 0.27 -17.67
C ASP A 322 -7.00 0.14 -17.74
N LEU A 323 -7.57 0.80 -18.74
CA LEU A 323 -9.00 0.76 -19.07
C LEU A 323 -9.35 -0.33 -20.09
N SER A 324 -8.36 -0.94 -20.74
CA SER A 324 -8.59 -1.89 -21.82
C SER A 324 -8.92 -3.30 -21.33
N ILE A 325 -8.90 -3.57 -20.03
CA ILE A 325 -9.01 -4.93 -19.48
C ILE A 325 -10.37 -5.58 -19.80
N GLY A 326 -11.48 -4.84 -19.76
CA GLY A 326 -12.81 -5.36 -20.04
C GLY A 326 -13.01 -5.71 -21.51
N SER A 327 -12.56 -4.84 -22.41
CA SER A 327 -12.55 -5.08 -23.86
C SER A 327 -11.54 -6.15 -24.29
N THR A 328 -10.42 -6.27 -23.58
CA THR A 328 -9.44 -7.36 -23.82
C THR A 328 -10.08 -8.69 -23.47
N LEU A 329 -10.85 -8.78 -22.37
CA LEU A 329 -11.65 -9.97 -22.04
C LEU A 329 -12.73 -10.26 -23.09
N ALA A 330 -13.44 -9.22 -23.57
CA ALA A 330 -14.44 -9.38 -24.63
C ALA A 330 -13.83 -10.00 -25.90
N PHE A 331 -12.67 -9.48 -26.34
CA PHE A 331 -11.99 -10.02 -27.51
C PHE A 331 -11.40 -11.41 -27.26
N ALA A 332 -10.78 -11.63 -26.10
CA ALA A 332 -10.27 -12.94 -25.68
C ALA A 332 -11.35 -14.02 -25.72
N THR A 333 -12.54 -13.73 -25.22
CA THR A 333 -13.67 -14.66 -25.19
C THR A 333 -14.28 -14.86 -26.58
N ALA A 334 -14.37 -13.81 -27.40
CA ALA A 334 -14.75 -13.90 -28.81
C ALA A 334 -13.78 -14.78 -29.62
N LEU A 335 -12.48 -14.63 -29.38
CA LEU A 335 -11.45 -15.45 -30.01
C LEU A 335 -11.54 -16.91 -29.56
N ALA A 336 -11.76 -17.16 -28.27
CA ALA A 336 -11.99 -18.50 -27.74
C ALA A 336 -13.19 -19.16 -28.44
N ALA A 337 -14.33 -18.46 -28.51
CA ALA A 337 -15.54 -18.94 -29.17
C ALA A 337 -15.28 -19.29 -30.64
N LYS A 338 -14.62 -18.40 -31.39
CA LYS A 338 -14.29 -18.63 -32.80
C LYS A 338 -13.43 -19.89 -32.99
N LEU A 339 -12.38 -20.07 -32.17
CA LEU A 339 -11.48 -21.22 -32.27
C LEU A 339 -12.18 -22.54 -31.89
N ILE A 340 -12.98 -22.53 -30.82
CA ILE A 340 -13.71 -23.71 -30.36
C ILE A 340 -14.77 -24.11 -31.38
N LEU A 341 -15.53 -23.14 -31.92
CA LEU A 341 -16.54 -23.39 -32.94
C LEU A 341 -15.93 -23.85 -34.28
N SER A 342 -14.68 -23.46 -34.58
CA SER A 342 -13.94 -24.00 -35.73
C SER A 342 -13.35 -25.40 -35.48
N GLY A 343 -13.65 -26.03 -34.33
CA GLY A 343 -13.19 -27.39 -34.00
C GLY A 343 -11.78 -27.47 -33.40
N ALA A 344 -11.16 -26.36 -33.01
CA ALA A 344 -9.83 -26.39 -32.40
C ALA A 344 -9.87 -27.00 -30.99
N ASN A 345 -8.73 -27.58 -30.57
CA ASN A 345 -8.60 -28.11 -29.21
C ASN A 345 -8.82 -27.00 -28.16
N VAL A 346 -9.72 -27.24 -27.21
CA VAL A 346 -10.15 -26.27 -26.20
C VAL A 346 -8.97 -25.74 -25.38
N TRP A 347 -8.09 -26.62 -24.92
CA TRP A 347 -6.95 -26.22 -24.08
C TRP A 347 -5.96 -25.35 -24.84
N LEU A 348 -5.75 -25.66 -26.13
CA LEU A 348 -4.93 -24.83 -27.00
C LEU A 348 -5.58 -23.46 -27.24
N SER A 349 -6.89 -23.42 -27.46
CA SER A 349 -7.65 -22.17 -27.59
C SER A 349 -7.52 -21.29 -26.33
N LEU A 350 -7.61 -21.89 -25.13
CA LEU A 350 -7.43 -21.16 -23.87
C LEU A 350 -5.99 -20.63 -23.71
N LEU A 351 -4.97 -21.41 -24.11
CA LEU A 351 -3.58 -20.97 -24.09
C LEU A 351 -3.37 -19.76 -25.00
N VAL A 352 -3.87 -19.82 -26.24
CA VAL A 352 -3.80 -18.73 -27.23
C VAL A 352 -4.42 -17.45 -26.67
N VAL A 353 -5.55 -17.58 -25.99
CA VAL A 353 -6.25 -16.45 -25.36
C VAL A 353 -5.42 -15.83 -24.24
N ILE A 354 -4.80 -16.63 -23.36
CA ILE A 354 -3.92 -16.10 -22.30
C ILE A 354 -2.73 -15.36 -22.91
N LEU A 355 -2.09 -15.94 -23.93
CA LEU A 355 -0.95 -15.33 -24.63
C LEU A 355 -1.35 -14.03 -25.32
N PHE A 356 -2.52 -13.99 -25.96
CA PHE A 356 -3.05 -12.77 -26.56
C PHE A 356 -3.24 -11.66 -25.52
N CYS A 357 -3.82 -11.96 -24.34
CA CYS A 357 -3.99 -10.94 -23.31
C CYS A 357 -2.64 -10.44 -22.79
N GLY A 358 -1.65 -11.33 -22.65
CA GLY A 358 -0.27 -10.96 -22.34
C GLY A 358 0.36 -10.06 -23.42
N LEU A 359 0.10 -10.33 -24.70
CA LEU A 359 0.53 -9.50 -25.83
C LEU A 359 -0.14 -8.12 -25.82
N SER A 360 -1.44 -8.03 -25.55
CA SER A 360 -2.15 -6.76 -25.36
C SER A 360 -1.51 -5.93 -24.25
N GLY A 361 -1.20 -6.57 -23.12
CA GLY A 361 -0.44 -5.97 -22.03
C GLY A 361 0.97 -5.53 -22.44
N PHE A 362 1.67 -6.31 -23.27
CA PHE A 362 2.98 -5.95 -23.80
C PHE A 362 2.92 -4.69 -24.66
N ILE A 363 1.91 -4.59 -25.55
CA ILE A 363 1.67 -3.41 -26.38
C ILE A 363 1.47 -2.18 -25.49
N SER A 364 0.54 -2.24 -24.53
CA SER A 364 0.36 -1.18 -23.53
C SER A 364 1.69 -0.82 -22.84
N GLY A 365 2.43 -1.83 -22.40
CA GLY A 365 3.72 -1.67 -21.72
C GLY A 365 4.78 -0.94 -22.55
N ILE A 366 4.90 -1.23 -23.85
CA ILE A 366 5.84 -0.54 -24.75
C ILE A 366 5.47 0.94 -24.87
N PHE A 367 4.21 1.22 -25.19
CA PHE A 367 3.78 2.60 -25.43
C PHE A 367 3.91 3.46 -24.17
N VAL A 368 3.59 2.90 -23.00
CA VAL A 368 3.68 3.63 -21.74
C VAL A 368 5.13 3.77 -21.27
N SER A 369 5.95 2.72 -21.37
CA SER A 369 7.26 2.69 -20.73
C SER A 369 8.41 3.21 -21.61
N ILE A 370 8.38 2.90 -22.91
CA ILE A 370 9.43 3.23 -23.88
C ILE A 370 9.07 4.53 -24.58
N LEU A 371 7.86 4.59 -25.15
CA LEU A 371 7.38 5.77 -25.89
C LEU A 371 6.85 6.89 -24.97
N LYS A 372 6.69 6.60 -23.67
CA LYS A 372 6.33 7.57 -22.62
C LYS A 372 4.97 8.25 -22.85
N PHE A 373 4.04 7.56 -23.51
CA PHE A 373 2.66 8.04 -23.59
C PHE A 373 1.96 7.89 -22.23
N PRO A 374 1.03 8.78 -21.88
CA PRO A 374 0.16 8.59 -20.72
C PRO A 374 -0.63 7.26 -20.84
N SER A 375 -0.60 6.45 -19.79
CA SER A 375 -1.22 5.11 -19.75
C SER A 375 -2.71 5.11 -20.06
N PHE A 376 -3.46 6.06 -19.51
CA PHE A 376 -4.89 6.20 -19.75
C PHE A 376 -5.22 6.37 -21.24
N ILE A 377 -4.39 7.11 -22.00
CA ILE A 377 -4.65 7.36 -23.43
C ILE A 377 -4.47 6.08 -24.24
N ILE A 378 -3.36 5.38 -24.04
CA ILE A 378 -3.04 4.14 -24.76
C ILE A 378 -4.08 3.07 -24.46
N THR A 379 -4.46 2.93 -23.19
CA THR A 379 -5.40 1.90 -22.77
C THR A 379 -6.83 2.25 -23.19
N LEU A 380 -7.19 3.52 -23.34
CA LEU A 380 -8.46 3.94 -23.97
C LEU A 380 -8.49 3.61 -25.47
N ILE A 381 -7.37 3.82 -26.19
CA ILE A 381 -7.26 3.43 -27.60
C ILE A 381 -7.40 1.91 -27.74
N LEU A 382 -6.65 1.14 -26.96
CA LEU A 382 -6.74 -0.32 -26.98
C LEU A 382 -8.12 -0.81 -26.55
N MET A 383 -8.80 -0.09 -25.66
CA MET A 383 -10.17 -0.41 -25.29
C MET A 383 -11.10 -0.38 -26.50
N MET A 384 -11.01 0.68 -27.33
CA MET A 384 -11.78 0.81 -28.56
C MET A 384 -11.41 -0.25 -29.59
N VAL A 385 -10.11 -0.49 -29.79
CA VAL A 385 -9.61 -1.49 -30.75
C VAL A 385 -10.09 -2.89 -30.38
N TRP A 386 -9.92 -3.32 -29.13
CA TRP A 386 -10.32 -4.67 -28.72
C TRP A 386 -11.83 -4.84 -28.66
N ARG A 387 -12.57 -3.82 -28.22
CA ARG A 387 -14.04 -3.84 -28.25
C ARG A 387 -14.57 -3.96 -29.69
N GLY A 388 -14.08 -3.13 -30.61
CA GLY A 388 -14.46 -3.17 -32.02
C GLY A 388 -14.05 -4.49 -32.69
N SER A 389 -12.88 -5.02 -32.35
CA SER A 389 -12.43 -6.33 -32.85
C SER A 389 -13.31 -7.47 -32.35
N ALA A 390 -13.79 -7.41 -31.10
CA ALA A 390 -14.70 -8.42 -30.54
C ALA A 390 -16.05 -8.37 -31.26
N GLN A 391 -16.58 -7.16 -31.48
CA GLN A 391 -17.79 -6.91 -32.26
C GLN A 391 -17.65 -7.43 -33.70
N TYR A 392 -16.50 -7.20 -34.34
CA TYR A 392 -16.23 -7.68 -35.70
C TYR A 392 -16.19 -9.20 -35.78
N ILE A 393 -15.46 -9.88 -34.88
CA ILE A 393 -15.36 -11.35 -34.86
C ILE A 393 -16.73 -12.01 -34.61
N LEU A 394 -17.55 -11.39 -33.78
CA LEU A 394 -18.85 -11.91 -33.39
C LEU A 394 -20.00 -11.40 -34.27
N GLU A 395 -19.72 -10.57 -35.28
CA GLU A 395 -20.72 -9.94 -36.15
C GLU A 395 -21.82 -9.23 -35.34
N ASN A 396 -21.44 -8.56 -34.24
CA ASN A 396 -22.35 -7.93 -33.27
C ASN A 396 -23.39 -8.85 -32.61
N THR A 397 -23.24 -10.17 -32.70
CA THR A 397 -24.13 -11.16 -32.09
C THR A 397 -23.46 -11.93 -30.96
N SER A 398 -24.23 -12.41 -29.99
CA SER A 398 -23.69 -13.34 -28.99
C SER A 398 -23.60 -14.74 -29.61
N ARG A 399 -22.45 -15.41 -29.44
CA ARG A 399 -22.26 -16.80 -29.92
C ARG A 399 -22.01 -17.72 -28.75
N SER A 400 -22.90 -18.69 -28.56
CA SER A 400 -22.76 -19.77 -27.59
C SER A 400 -21.85 -20.86 -28.13
N PHE A 401 -21.03 -21.45 -27.25
CA PHE A 401 -20.09 -22.51 -27.57
C PHE A 401 -20.08 -23.49 -26.40
N ASP A 402 -20.85 -24.58 -26.54
CA ASP A 402 -20.92 -25.59 -25.49
C ASP A 402 -19.71 -26.53 -25.57
N ASN A 403 -19.05 -26.72 -24.43
CA ASN A 403 -17.91 -27.60 -24.35
C ASN A 403 -17.80 -28.34 -23.01
N ILE A 404 -17.80 -29.67 -23.09
CA ILE A 404 -17.73 -30.55 -21.91
C ILE A 404 -16.47 -30.31 -21.05
N SER A 405 -15.33 -29.97 -21.66
CA SER A 405 -14.08 -29.74 -20.93
C SER A 405 -14.15 -28.46 -20.08
N LEU A 406 -14.79 -27.41 -20.60
CA LEU A 406 -15.03 -26.17 -19.87
C LEU A 406 -16.05 -26.38 -18.74
N THR A 407 -17.11 -27.15 -19.00
CA THR A 407 -18.07 -27.55 -17.99
C THR A 407 -17.40 -28.34 -16.87
N ASN A 408 -16.56 -29.31 -17.20
CA ASN A 408 -15.80 -30.11 -16.24
C ASN A 408 -14.86 -29.24 -15.39
N LEU A 409 -14.18 -28.27 -16.01
CA LEU A 409 -13.31 -27.34 -15.31
C LEU A 409 -14.07 -26.61 -14.20
N ILE A 410 -15.31 -26.20 -14.42
CA ILE A 410 -16.09 -25.49 -13.39
C ILE A 410 -16.76 -26.41 -12.38
N GLN A 411 -17.25 -27.57 -12.84
CA GLN A 411 -17.93 -28.53 -11.98
C GLN A 411 -16.96 -29.23 -11.02
N THR A 412 -15.67 -29.29 -11.35
CA THR A 412 -14.64 -29.83 -10.47
C THR A 412 -14.57 -29.01 -9.17
N LYS A 413 -14.86 -29.66 -8.04
CA LYS A 413 -14.84 -29.07 -6.71
C LYS A 413 -13.66 -29.60 -5.90
N PHE A 414 -12.99 -28.71 -5.19
CA PHE A 414 -11.97 -29.01 -4.19
C PHE A 414 -12.32 -28.30 -2.88
N LEU A 415 -12.35 -29.05 -1.77
CA LEU A 415 -12.80 -28.56 -0.45
C LEU A 415 -14.17 -27.83 -0.51
N GLY A 416 -15.10 -28.32 -1.34
CA GLY A 416 -16.44 -27.76 -1.48
C GLY A 416 -16.54 -26.49 -2.34
N LEU A 417 -15.43 -25.96 -2.87
CA LEU A 417 -15.38 -24.82 -3.78
C LEU A 417 -14.99 -25.26 -5.20
N SER A 418 -15.51 -24.58 -6.22
CA SER A 418 -15.10 -24.83 -7.61
C SER A 418 -13.61 -24.50 -7.81
N ILE A 419 -12.90 -25.26 -8.64
CA ILE A 419 -11.46 -25.07 -8.90
C ILE A 419 -11.14 -23.67 -9.42
N VAL A 420 -12.07 -22.98 -10.10
CA VAL A 420 -11.84 -21.61 -10.61
C VAL A 420 -11.59 -20.60 -9.48
N VAL A 421 -12.19 -20.81 -8.32
CA VAL A 421 -11.96 -20.00 -7.11
C VAL A 421 -10.53 -20.23 -6.62
N TRP A 422 -10.06 -21.48 -6.63
CA TRP A 422 -8.69 -21.83 -6.27
C TRP A 422 -7.67 -21.30 -7.25
N ILE A 423 -7.96 -21.28 -8.55
CA ILE A 423 -7.10 -20.64 -9.57
C ILE A 423 -6.92 -19.16 -9.25
N MET A 424 -8.01 -18.45 -8.91
CA MET A 424 -7.94 -17.04 -8.51
C MET A 424 -7.09 -16.85 -7.24
N PHE A 425 -7.28 -17.67 -6.20
CA PHE A 425 -6.50 -17.55 -4.97
C PHE A 425 -5.03 -17.93 -5.15
N LEU A 426 -4.74 -18.93 -5.99
CA LEU A 426 -3.38 -19.30 -6.35
C LEU A 426 -2.69 -18.16 -7.09
N LEU A 427 -3.37 -17.55 -8.07
CA LEU A 427 -2.87 -16.36 -8.77
C LEU A 427 -2.61 -15.22 -7.78
N ALA A 428 -3.51 -15.01 -6.82
CA ALA A 428 -3.36 -13.97 -5.80
C ALA A 428 -2.18 -14.25 -4.85
N LEU A 429 -1.99 -15.50 -4.44
CA LEU A 429 -0.89 -15.94 -3.60
C LEU A 429 0.46 -15.78 -4.31
N VAL A 430 0.55 -16.24 -5.56
CA VAL A 430 1.76 -16.08 -6.40
C VAL A 430 2.08 -14.59 -6.57
N SER A 431 1.08 -13.78 -6.91
CA SER A 431 1.26 -12.32 -7.06
C SER A 431 1.69 -11.66 -5.75
N PHE A 432 1.14 -12.09 -4.62
CA PHE A 432 1.51 -11.61 -3.29
C PHE A 432 2.97 -11.93 -2.97
N ILE A 433 3.41 -13.18 -3.19
CA ILE A 433 4.79 -13.61 -2.98
C ILE A 433 5.75 -12.83 -3.89
N ILE A 434 5.40 -12.68 -5.19
CA ILE A 434 6.20 -11.90 -6.13
C ILE A 434 6.37 -10.45 -5.62
N LEU A 435 5.29 -9.79 -5.21
CA LEU A 435 5.37 -8.40 -4.76
C LEU A 435 6.07 -8.20 -3.41
N ARG A 436 5.92 -9.15 -2.47
CA ARG A 436 6.44 -9.00 -1.10
C ARG A 436 7.82 -9.58 -0.91
N CYS A 437 8.11 -10.71 -1.53
CA CYS A 437 9.30 -11.50 -1.23
C CYS A 437 10.41 -11.37 -2.28
N THR A 438 10.14 -10.79 -3.46
CA THR A 438 11.15 -10.69 -4.54
C THR A 438 11.76 -9.30 -4.71
N VAL A 439 12.93 -9.25 -5.37
CA VAL A 439 13.57 -8.00 -5.82
C VAL A 439 12.67 -7.25 -6.81
N TYR A 440 12.00 -7.99 -7.70
CA TYR A 440 11.07 -7.44 -8.67
C TYR A 440 9.96 -6.62 -8.00
N GLY A 441 9.34 -7.16 -6.95
CA GLY A 441 8.35 -6.44 -6.16
C GLY A 441 8.87 -5.11 -5.61
N ARG A 442 10.08 -5.10 -5.02
CA ARG A 442 10.71 -3.87 -4.53
C ARG A 442 10.91 -2.83 -5.64
N HIS A 443 11.29 -3.26 -6.84
CA HIS A 443 11.41 -2.38 -7.99
C HIS A 443 10.07 -1.81 -8.46
N VAL A 444 9.00 -2.61 -8.47
CA VAL A 444 7.64 -2.15 -8.77
C VAL A 444 7.22 -1.02 -7.82
N TYR A 445 7.37 -1.22 -6.51
CA TYR A 445 7.04 -0.19 -5.52
C TYR A 445 7.94 1.06 -5.64
N ALA A 446 9.24 0.88 -5.91
CA ALA A 446 10.16 2.00 -6.09
C ALA A 446 9.81 2.86 -7.32
N VAL A 447 9.51 2.22 -8.45
CA VAL A 447 9.08 2.90 -9.68
C VAL A 447 7.79 3.67 -9.46
N GLY A 448 6.82 3.07 -8.77
CA GLY A 448 5.56 3.74 -8.43
C GLY A 448 5.68 4.88 -7.43
N GLY A 449 6.65 4.81 -6.51
CA GLY A 449 6.92 5.89 -5.57
C GLY A 449 7.55 7.12 -6.24
N ASN A 450 8.58 6.89 -7.06
CA ASN A 450 9.18 7.94 -7.89
C ASN A 450 9.98 7.32 -9.05
N TYR A 451 9.42 7.40 -10.26
CA TYR A 451 10.03 6.87 -11.48
C TYR A 451 11.46 7.39 -11.72
N LYS A 452 11.71 8.70 -11.53
CA LYS A 452 13.03 9.30 -11.78
C LYS A 452 14.06 8.84 -10.75
N SER A 453 13.69 8.80 -9.48
CA SER A 453 14.58 8.32 -8.42
C SER A 453 14.92 6.83 -8.59
N ALA A 454 13.95 6.00 -8.99
CA ALA A 454 14.19 4.59 -9.28
C ALA A 454 15.23 4.41 -10.40
N GLN A 455 15.15 5.21 -11.47
CA GLN A 455 16.14 5.18 -12.56
C GLN A 455 17.54 5.60 -12.10
N LEU A 456 17.65 6.67 -11.30
CA LEU A 456 18.94 7.12 -10.76
C LEU A 456 19.56 6.09 -9.79
N SER A 457 18.74 5.25 -9.16
CA SER A 457 19.18 4.11 -8.34
C SER A 457 19.51 2.84 -9.15
N GLY A 458 19.63 2.93 -10.47
CA GLY A 458 20.03 1.81 -11.34
C GLY A 458 18.90 0.83 -11.69
N ILE A 459 17.65 1.10 -11.31
CA ILE A 459 16.51 0.25 -11.65
C ILE A 459 16.14 0.46 -13.13
N LYS A 460 16.05 -0.62 -13.91
CA LYS A 460 15.56 -0.61 -15.30
C LYS A 460 14.04 -0.33 -15.34
N ALA A 461 13.64 0.89 -14.99
CA ALA A 461 12.24 1.27 -14.78
C ALA A 461 11.36 1.02 -16.02
N LYS A 462 11.91 1.15 -17.24
CA LYS A 462 11.17 0.84 -18.48
C LYS A 462 10.76 -0.63 -18.57
N THR A 463 11.68 -1.54 -18.24
CA THR A 463 11.43 -2.99 -18.23
C THR A 463 10.41 -3.35 -17.16
N ILE A 464 10.55 -2.79 -15.96
CA ILE A 464 9.60 -3.00 -14.86
C ILE A 464 8.20 -2.52 -15.25
N LEU A 465 8.08 -1.34 -15.85
CA LEU A 465 6.78 -0.83 -16.26
C LEU A 465 6.16 -1.73 -17.35
N THR A 466 6.94 -2.18 -18.33
CA THR A 466 6.46 -3.09 -19.39
C THR A 466 5.98 -4.42 -18.81
N SER A 467 6.80 -5.05 -17.96
CA SER A 467 6.48 -6.36 -17.38
C SER A 467 5.24 -6.33 -16.51
N VAL A 468 4.95 -5.20 -15.87
CA VAL A 468 3.74 -5.00 -15.08
C VAL A 468 2.48 -5.02 -15.94
N TYR A 469 2.48 -4.38 -17.13
CA TYR A 469 1.33 -4.47 -18.05
C TYR A 469 1.20 -5.87 -18.67
N VAL A 470 2.31 -6.54 -19.00
CA VAL A 470 2.28 -7.95 -19.45
C VAL A 470 1.64 -8.85 -18.39
N PHE A 471 2.07 -8.70 -17.14
CA PHE A 471 1.51 -9.45 -16.02
C PHE A 471 0.01 -9.16 -15.84
N GLY A 472 -0.40 -7.89 -15.92
CA GLY A 472 -1.80 -7.50 -15.89
C GLY A 472 -2.62 -8.15 -17.02
N GLY A 473 -2.08 -8.16 -18.24
CA GLY A 473 -2.66 -8.85 -19.39
C GLY A 473 -2.82 -10.35 -19.16
N LEU A 474 -1.80 -11.04 -18.63
CA LEU A 474 -1.89 -12.47 -18.30
C LEU A 474 -2.98 -12.74 -17.26
N CYS A 475 -3.13 -11.89 -16.24
CA CYS A 475 -4.21 -11.99 -15.26
C CYS A 475 -5.61 -11.83 -15.91
N VAL A 476 -5.74 -10.91 -16.87
CA VAL A 476 -6.97 -10.77 -17.69
C VAL A 476 -7.21 -12.01 -18.53
N GLY A 477 -6.16 -12.62 -19.10
CA GLY A 477 -6.23 -13.90 -19.81
C GLY A 477 -6.82 -15.01 -18.94
N ILE A 478 -6.30 -15.21 -17.73
CA ILE A 478 -6.82 -16.20 -16.78
C ILE A 478 -8.28 -15.88 -16.41
N GLY A 479 -8.59 -14.61 -16.15
CA GLY A 479 -9.98 -14.17 -15.89
C GLY A 479 -10.92 -14.44 -17.06
N SER A 480 -10.43 -14.28 -18.30
CA SER A 480 -11.18 -14.54 -19.53
C SER A 480 -11.46 -16.03 -19.73
N VAL A 481 -10.51 -16.91 -19.37
CA VAL A 481 -10.72 -18.36 -19.35
C VAL A 481 -11.81 -18.74 -18.36
N ILE A 482 -11.75 -18.19 -17.14
CA ILE A 482 -12.78 -18.42 -16.11
C ILE A 482 -14.15 -17.92 -16.60
N TYR A 483 -14.21 -16.72 -17.20
CA TYR A 483 -15.44 -16.18 -17.75
C TYR A 483 -16.00 -17.04 -18.89
N ALA A 484 -15.17 -17.42 -19.86
CA ALA A 484 -15.54 -18.26 -20.99
C ALA A 484 -16.09 -19.61 -20.54
N ALA A 485 -15.43 -20.24 -19.56
CA ALA A 485 -15.89 -21.51 -19.03
C ALA A 485 -17.26 -21.37 -18.35
N ARG A 486 -17.51 -20.26 -17.63
CA ARG A 486 -18.72 -20.06 -16.82
C ARG A 486 -19.96 -19.76 -17.64
N ILE A 487 -19.81 -18.92 -18.65
CA ILE A 487 -20.93 -18.40 -19.43
C ILE A 487 -21.11 -19.23 -20.71
N GLN A 488 -20.04 -19.82 -21.25
CA GLN A 488 -20.02 -20.56 -22.53
C GLN A 488 -20.71 -19.81 -23.68
N THR A 489 -20.75 -18.48 -23.57
CA THR A 489 -21.29 -17.57 -24.59
C THR A 489 -20.37 -16.37 -24.65
N ALA A 490 -19.89 -16.07 -25.85
CA ALA A 490 -19.11 -14.87 -26.11
C ALA A 490 -20.06 -13.77 -26.57
N SER A 491 -20.05 -12.66 -25.86
CA SER A 491 -20.86 -11.48 -26.17
C SER A 491 -19.97 -10.29 -26.53
N PRO A 492 -20.32 -9.49 -27.55
CA PRO A 492 -19.61 -8.26 -27.87
C PRO A 492 -19.62 -7.23 -26.74
N SER A 493 -20.55 -7.32 -25.80
CA SER A 493 -20.69 -6.45 -24.62
C SER A 493 -20.05 -7.02 -23.35
N ALA A 494 -19.41 -8.19 -23.42
CA ALA A 494 -18.74 -8.81 -22.28
C ALA A 494 -17.72 -7.85 -21.64
N GLY A 495 -17.62 -7.85 -20.32
CA GLY A 495 -16.67 -6.99 -19.61
C GLY A 495 -16.92 -5.48 -19.72
N ASN A 496 -18.07 -5.02 -20.20
CA ASN A 496 -18.40 -3.59 -20.24
C ASN A 496 -18.30 -2.97 -18.84
N ALA A 497 -17.50 -1.90 -18.69
CA ALA A 497 -17.23 -1.20 -17.44
C ALA A 497 -16.55 -2.04 -16.35
N TRP A 498 -16.06 -3.25 -16.65
CA TRP A 498 -15.38 -4.09 -15.66
C TRP A 498 -14.00 -3.56 -15.28
N GLU A 499 -13.41 -2.71 -16.12
CA GLU A 499 -12.24 -1.91 -15.77
C GLU A 499 -12.51 -1.03 -14.54
N LEU A 500 -13.71 -0.46 -14.42
CA LEU A 500 -14.10 0.35 -13.26
C LEU A 500 -14.31 -0.53 -12.03
N ASP A 501 -14.92 -1.71 -12.18
CA ASP A 501 -15.08 -2.68 -11.08
C ASP A 501 -13.73 -3.19 -10.57
N ALA A 502 -12.77 -3.47 -11.46
CA ALA A 502 -11.42 -3.89 -11.07
C ALA A 502 -10.66 -2.76 -10.36
N ILE A 503 -10.70 -1.54 -10.88
CA ILE A 503 -10.13 -0.36 -10.23
C ILE A 503 -10.79 -0.14 -8.86
N ALA A 504 -12.12 -0.29 -8.77
CA ALA A 504 -12.85 -0.21 -7.52
C ALA A 504 -12.33 -1.22 -6.51
N CYS A 505 -12.19 -2.51 -6.86
CA CYS A 505 -11.60 -3.53 -5.98
C CYS A 505 -10.24 -3.09 -5.41
N VAL A 506 -9.38 -2.53 -6.28
CA VAL A 506 -8.01 -2.11 -5.91
C VAL A 506 -8.00 -0.87 -5.01
N VAL A 507 -8.84 0.12 -5.33
CA VAL A 507 -8.94 1.39 -4.60
C VAL A 507 -9.66 1.22 -3.27
N LEU A 508 -10.75 0.45 -3.23
CA LEU A 508 -11.47 0.05 -2.02
C LEU A 508 -10.53 -0.73 -1.08
N GLY A 509 -9.70 -1.60 -1.65
CA GLY A 509 -8.64 -2.30 -0.94
C GLY A 509 -7.59 -1.35 -0.31
N GLY A 510 -7.39 -0.17 -0.88
CA GLY A 510 -6.48 0.86 -0.35
C GLY A 510 -5.16 1.01 -1.09
N THR A 511 -5.05 0.47 -2.30
CA THR A 511 -3.94 0.79 -3.20
C THR A 511 -4.12 2.20 -3.75
N LEU A 512 -3.04 2.99 -3.78
CA LEU A 512 -3.10 4.37 -4.26
C LEU A 512 -3.04 4.43 -5.77
N LEU A 513 -3.93 5.21 -6.38
CA LEU A 513 -3.91 5.47 -7.83
C LEU A 513 -2.63 6.18 -8.30
N THR A 514 -1.94 6.87 -7.39
CA THR A 514 -0.66 7.51 -7.65
C THR A 514 0.52 6.54 -7.69
N GLY A 515 0.34 5.28 -7.27
CA GLY A 515 1.39 4.28 -7.18
C GLY A 515 2.19 4.29 -5.87
N GLY A 516 3.07 3.30 -5.73
CA GLY A 516 4.06 3.18 -4.65
C GLY A 516 3.53 2.65 -3.31
N LYS A 517 2.21 2.53 -3.11
CA LYS A 517 1.61 1.92 -1.91
C LYS A 517 0.36 1.11 -2.23
N GLY A 518 0.22 -0.04 -1.57
CA GLY A 518 -0.88 -0.98 -1.76
C GLY A 518 -0.38 -2.42 -1.83
N GLY A 519 -1.19 -3.32 -2.38
CA GLY A 519 -0.79 -4.70 -2.63
C GLY A 519 -1.96 -5.66 -2.85
N VAL A 520 -1.65 -6.88 -3.28
CA VAL A 520 -2.66 -7.87 -3.71
C VAL A 520 -3.59 -8.28 -2.57
N PHE A 521 -3.07 -8.49 -1.36
CA PHE A 521 -3.89 -8.85 -0.19
C PHE A 521 -5.01 -7.81 0.07
N LEU A 522 -4.67 -6.53 -0.03
CA LEU A 522 -5.62 -5.43 0.12
C LEU A 522 -6.67 -5.43 -1.00
N THR A 523 -6.24 -5.71 -2.24
CA THR A 523 -7.15 -5.86 -3.38
C THR A 523 -8.11 -7.04 -3.20
N ILE A 524 -7.67 -8.18 -2.67
CA ILE A 524 -8.56 -9.32 -2.39
C ILE A 524 -9.64 -8.91 -1.40
N LEU A 525 -9.30 -8.15 -0.34
CA LEU A 525 -10.30 -7.63 0.59
C LEU A 525 -11.28 -6.69 -0.11
N GLY A 526 -10.80 -5.78 -0.96
CA GLY A 526 -11.65 -4.88 -1.74
C GLY A 526 -12.56 -5.64 -2.73
N TRP A 527 -12.02 -6.63 -3.44
CA TRP A 527 -12.76 -7.53 -4.32
C TRP A 527 -13.84 -8.29 -3.58
N PHE A 528 -13.51 -8.87 -2.42
CA PHE A 528 -14.47 -9.59 -1.59
C PHE A 528 -15.61 -8.66 -1.15
N THR A 529 -15.29 -7.44 -0.70
CA THR A 529 -16.33 -6.49 -0.32
C THR A 529 -17.24 -6.08 -1.47
N LEU A 530 -16.68 -5.81 -2.65
CA LEU A 530 -17.47 -5.43 -3.81
C LEU A 530 -18.35 -6.60 -4.30
N SER A 531 -17.82 -7.83 -4.22
CA SER A 531 -18.56 -9.06 -4.57
C SER A 531 -19.73 -9.31 -3.63
N VAL A 532 -19.51 -9.16 -2.32
CA VAL A 532 -20.55 -9.26 -1.29
C VAL A 532 -21.61 -8.18 -1.48
N LEU A 533 -21.20 -6.94 -1.74
CA LEU A 533 -22.13 -5.84 -2.01
C LEU A 533 -22.97 -6.11 -3.27
N LYS A 534 -22.34 -6.51 -4.37
CA LYS A 534 -23.04 -6.82 -5.63
C LYS A 534 -24.07 -7.92 -5.40
N ASN A 535 -23.72 -8.96 -4.65
CA ASN A 535 -24.64 -10.03 -4.31
C ASN A 535 -25.78 -9.57 -3.39
N ALA A 536 -25.48 -8.74 -2.39
CA ALA A 536 -26.47 -8.17 -1.48
C ALA A 536 -27.51 -7.32 -2.24
N LEU A 537 -27.06 -6.40 -3.09
CA LEU A 537 -27.96 -5.55 -3.88
C LEU A 537 -28.78 -6.37 -4.89
N ASN A 538 -28.20 -7.45 -5.42
CA ASN A 538 -28.90 -8.35 -6.32
C ASN A 538 -30.02 -9.14 -5.60
N LEU A 539 -29.78 -9.62 -4.38
CA LEU A 539 -30.78 -10.36 -3.59
C LEU A 539 -31.95 -9.47 -3.17
N ILE A 540 -31.70 -8.18 -2.90
CA ILE A 540 -32.76 -7.18 -2.63
C ILE A 540 -33.59 -6.87 -3.89
N GLY A 541 -33.17 -7.33 -5.07
CA GLY A 541 -33.88 -7.11 -6.33
C GLY A 541 -33.68 -5.72 -6.93
N LEU A 542 -32.62 -5.00 -6.56
CA LEU A 542 -32.31 -3.70 -7.16
C LEU A 542 -31.87 -3.85 -8.62
N SER A 543 -32.37 -2.99 -9.51
CA SER A 543 -31.99 -3.00 -10.91
C SER A 543 -30.49 -2.71 -11.11
N SER A 544 -29.93 -3.20 -12.23
CA SER A 544 -28.51 -2.99 -12.55
C SER A 544 -28.13 -1.51 -12.60
N ASP A 545 -29.04 -0.63 -13.00
CA ASP A 545 -28.80 0.81 -13.06
C ASP A 545 -28.60 1.42 -11.67
N VAL A 546 -29.49 1.07 -10.72
CA VAL A 546 -29.38 1.49 -9.32
C VAL A 546 -28.12 0.91 -8.68
N GLN A 547 -27.80 -0.35 -8.98
CA GLN A 547 -26.55 -0.96 -8.52
C GLN A 547 -25.32 -0.16 -8.99
N ASN A 548 -25.29 0.29 -10.25
CA ASN A 548 -24.19 1.07 -10.79
C ASN A 548 -24.08 2.46 -10.16
N ILE A 549 -25.21 3.12 -9.88
CA ILE A 549 -25.25 4.39 -9.13
C ILE A 549 -24.65 4.21 -7.73
N LEU A 550 -25.10 3.18 -6.99
CA LEU A 550 -24.62 2.90 -5.64
C LEU A 550 -23.12 2.54 -5.63
N LYS A 551 -22.66 1.70 -6.56
CA LYS A 551 -21.23 1.39 -6.74
C LYS A 551 -20.42 2.67 -6.96
N GLY A 552 -20.87 3.56 -7.86
CA GLY A 552 -20.20 4.83 -8.14
C GLY A 552 -20.09 5.72 -6.91
N LEU A 553 -21.17 5.85 -6.13
CA LEU A 553 -21.18 6.60 -4.87
C LEU A 553 -20.21 6.01 -3.84
N ILE A 554 -20.16 4.68 -3.74
CA ILE A 554 -19.26 3.99 -2.80
C ILE A 554 -17.80 4.20 -3.18
N ILE A 555 -17.47 4.11 -4.47
CA ILE A 555 -16.11 4.40 -4.98
C ILE A 555 -15.74 5.85 -4.70
N MET A 556 -16.65 6.80 -4.95
CA MET A 556 -16.44 8.22 -4.66
C MET A 556 -16.14 8.44 -3.18
N VAL A 557 -16.93 7.86 -2.28
CA VAL A 557 -16.68 7.92 -0.83
C VAL A 557 -15.35 7.30 -0.46
N ALA A 558 -14.98 6.16 -1.05
CA ALA A 558 -13.71 5.48 -0.82
C ALA A 558 -12.51 6.37 -1.17
N VAL A 559 -12.54 6.97 -2.36
CA VAL A 559 -11.49 7.86 -2.86
C VAL A 559 -11.40 9.12 -2.00
N PHE A 560 -12.54 9.72 -1.64
CA PHE A 560 -12.56 10.98 -0.88
C PHE A 560 -12.19 10.81 0.59
N SER A 561 -12.52 9.66 1.17
CA SER A 561 -12.15 9.27 2.54
C SER A 561 -10.66 9.00 2.68
N ASN A 562 -9.97 8.68 1.57
CA ASN A 562 -8.54 8.41 1.60
C ASN A 562 -7.74 9.70 1.87
N THR A 563 -7.14 9.74 3.06
CA THR A 563 -6.43 10.91 3.61
C THR A 563 -5.21 11.33 2.78
N GLU A 564 -4.63 10.42 1.98
CA GLU A 564 -3.46 10.70 1.16
C GLU A 564 -3.75 11.67 0.01
N TYR A 565 -4.98 11.69 -0.52
CA TYR A 565 -5.36 12.67 -1.56
C TYR A 565 -5.52 14.10 -1.03
N LYS A 566 -5.51 14.29 0.31
CA LYS A 566 -5.69 15.59 1.00
C LYS A 566 -6.91 16.38 0.52
N ILE A 567 -7.93 15.70 -0.02
CA ILE A 567 -9.12 16.31 -0.62
C ILE A 567 -9.89 17.10 0.44
N THR A 568 -10.07 16.53 1.64
CA THR A 568 -10.70 17.21 2.78
C THR A 568 -9.98 18.51 3.18
N GLN A 569 -8.65 18.58 3.07
CA GLN A 569 -7.89 19.81 3.32
C GLN A 569 -8.04 20.83 2.18
N LYS A 570 -8.11 20.37 0.92
CA LYS A 570 -8.37 21.22 -0.26
C LYS A 570 -9.78 21.81 -0.22
N ILE A 571 -10.79 21.00 0.07
CA ILE A 571 -12.19 21.42 0.22
C ILE A 571 -12.31 22.42 1.38
N LYS A 572 -11.73 22.13 2.55
CA LYS A 572 -11.78 23.05 3.70
C LYS A 572 -11.09 24.39 3.38
N LYS A 573 -9.98 24.38 2.64
CA LYS A 573 -9.34 25.60 2.13
C LYS A 573 -10.22 26.34 1.13
N TRP A 574 -10.83 25.62 0.19
CA TRP A 574 -11.70 26.21 -0.82
C TRP A 574 -12.93 26.84 -0.17
N VAL A 575 -13.69 26.09 0.65
CA VAL A 575 -14.83 26.59 1.42
C VAL A 575 -14.45 27.81 2.28
N SER A 576 -13.31 27.78 2.97
CA SER A 576 -12.85 28.95 3.74
C SER A 576 -12.55 30.17 2.86
N LYS A 577 -12.07 29.95 1.64
CA LYS A 577 -11.76 31.01 0.67
C LYS A 577 -13.04 31.57 0.05
N THR A 578 -14.01 30.70 -0.27
CA THR A 578 -15.30 31.10 -0.82
C THR A 578 -16.14 31.84 0.22
N PHE A 579 -16.21 31.35 1.46
CA PHE A 579 -16.87 32.06 2.57
C PHE A 579 -16.23 33.41 2.86
N ASN A 580 -14.90 33.51 2.83
CA ASN A 580 -14.23 34.80 3.01
C ASN A 580 -14.50 35.77 1.85
N ASN A 581 -14.63 35.29 0.62
CA ASN A 581 -14.97 36.14 -0.53
C ASN A 581 -16.42 36.63 -0.50
N ILE A 582 -17.37 35.81 -0.02
CA ILE A 582 -18.77 36.19 0.15
C ILE A 582 -18.94 37.20 1.30
N ARG A 583 -18.06 37.19 2.29
CA ARG A 583 -18.08 38.14 3.42
C ARG A 583 -17.42 39.49 3.08
N THR A 584 -16.77 39.58 1.93
CA THR A 584 -16.12 40.80 1.41
C THR A 584 -16.88 41.43 0.23
N LEU A 585 -17.98 40.81 -0.19
CA LEU A 585 -19.04 41.37 -1.02
C LEU A 585 -20.17 41.80 -0.09
#